data_AF-A0A957GGA3-F1
#
_entry.id   AF-A0A957GGA3-F1
#
_cell.length_a   1.000
_cell.length_b   1.000
_cell.length_c   1.000
_cell.angle_alpha   90.00
_cell.angle_beta   90.00
_cell.angle_gamma   90.00
#
_symmetry.space_group_name_H-M   'P 1'
#
loop_
_entity.id
_entity.type
_entity.pdbx_description
1 polymer ?
#
loop_
_entity_poly.entity_id
_entity_poly.type
_entity_poly.pdbx_seq_one_letter_code
_entity_poly.pdbx_strand_id
1 'polypeptide(L)'
;MPLKADWAYDFSCDQLLETICAIFNTAGPWKWQVRDSYMYGSYLNTRPAAGVHVRVHEYPQAFIKGPREKGFLALLQIEADSLVEKIEVDGVFRGLLSRVMATDITEIEPYD
;
A
#
# COMPACT_ATOMS: atom_id res chain seq x y z
N MET A 1 -10.47 15.65 2.62
CA MET A 1 -11.88 15.23 2.48
C MET A 1 -12.16 14.17 3.54
N PRO A 2 -13.37 14.06 4.08
CA PRO A 2 -13.68 13.01 5.07
C PRO A 2 -13.47 11.62 4.45
N LEU A 3 -12.97 10.68 5.24
CA LEU A 3 -12.75 9.30 4.82
C LEU A 3 -13.93 8.42 5.25
N LYS A 4 -14.37 7.54 4.34
CA LYS A 4 -15.27 6.41 4.62
C LYS A 4 -14.54 5.32 5.38
N ALA A 5 -13.30 5.05 4.99
CA ALA A 5 -12.45 4.03 5.60
C ALA A 5 -10.97 4.42 5.45
N ASP A 6 -10.19 4.11 6.48
CA ASP A 6 -8.74 4.27 6.51
C ASP A 6 -8.14 3.09 7.30
N TRP A 7 -7.20 2.36 6.70
CA TRP A 7 -6.52 1.23 7.33
C TRP A 7 -5.13 1.03 6.72
N ALA A 8 -4.26 0.36 7.47
CA ALA A 8 -2.89 0.13 7.05
C ALA A 8 -2.41 -1.29 7.32
N TYR A 9 -1.39 -1.70 6.57
CA TYR A 9 -0.69 -2.97 6.73
C TYR A 9 0.80 -2.75 6.93
N ASP A 10 1.38 -3.58 7.78
CA ASP A 10 2.82 -3.78 7.92
C ASP A 10 3.17 -5.19 7.45
N PHE A 11 4.17 -5.32 6.58
CA PHE A 11 4.58 -6.62 6.03
C PHE A 11 6.04 -6.65 5.58
N SER A 12 6.60 -7.87 5.53
CA SER A 12 7.95 -8.12 5.03
C SER A 12 7.87 -8.64 3.60
N CYS A 13 8.83 -8.26 2.77
CA CYS A 13 9.05 -8.82 1.45
C CYS A 13 10.51 -8.62 1.06
N ASP A 14 11.13 -9.63 0.45
CA ASP A 14 12.54 -9.58 0.02
C ASP A 14 12.73 -8.90 -1.34
N GLN A 15 11.65 -8.47 -1.98
CA GLN A 15 11.68 -7.85 -3.30
C GLN A 15 11.88 -6.35 -3.23
N LEU A 16 12.59 -5.80 -4.22
CA LEU A 16 12.73 -4.37 -4.41
C LEU A 16 11.39 -3.74 -4.83
N LEU A 17 11.20 -2.46 -4.50
CA LEU A 17 9.98 -1.70 -4.76
C LEU A 17 9.56 -1.74 -6.25
N GLU A 18 10.52 -1.62 -7.18
CA GLU A 18 10.26 -1.70 -8.63
C GLU A 18 9.79 -3.09 -9.05
N THR A 19 10.31 -4.14 -8.41
CA THR A 19 9.91 -5.53 -8.68
C THR A 19 8.49 -5.76 -8.17
N ILE A 20 8.16 -5.27 -6.97
CA ILE A 20 6.80 -5.28 -6.42
C ILE A 20 5.84 -4.56 -7.38
N CYS A 21 6.22 -3.38 -7.87
CA CYS A 21 5.42 -2.62 -8.84
C CYS A 21 5.14 -3.42 -10.12
N ALA A 22 6.16 -4.06 -10.68
CA ALA A 22 6.03 -4.88 -11.89
C ALA A 22 5.10 -6.08 -11.66
N ILE A 23 5.24 -6.77 -10.52
CA ILE A 23 4.38 -7.90 -10.16
C ILE A 23 2.93 -7.44 -9.93
N PHE A 24 2.72 -6.34 -9.20
CA PHE A 24 1.39 -5.80 -8.95
C PHE A 24 0.67 -5.41 -10.25
N ASN A 25 1.37 -4.77 -11.18
CA ASN A 25 0.84 -4.42 -12.49
C ASN A 25 0.58 -5.65 -13.39
N THR A 26 1.32 -6.73 -13.20
CA THR A 26 1.14 -7.97 -13.98
C THR A 26 0.01 -8.84 -13.43
N ALA A 27 -0.13 -8.90 -12.10
CA ALA A 27 -1.05 -9.80 -11.43
C ALA A 27 -2.40 -9.18 -11.03
N GLY A 28 -2.45 -7.85 -10.89
CA GLY A 28 -3.62 -7.15 -10.37
C GLY A 28 -4.38 -6.34 -11.43
N PRO A 29 -5.62 -5.94 -11.11
CA PRO A 29 -6.41 -5.06 -11.98
C PRO A 29 -5.99 -3.58 -11.88
N TRP A 30 -5.12 -3.24 -10.93
CA TRP A 30 -4.75 -1.86 -10.64
C TRP A 30 -3.48 -1.44 -11.36
N LYS A 31 -3.42 -0.17 -11.75
CA LYS A 31 -2.23 0.44 -12.33
C LYS A 31 -1.40 1.09 -11.25
N TRP A 32 -0.27 0.49 -10.93
CA TRP A 32 0.68 0.96 -9.93
C TRP A 32 1.80 1.76 -10.59
N GLN A 33 2.27 2.77 -9.86
CA GLN A 33 3.38 3.62 -10.28
C GLN A 33 4.35 3.78 -9.12
N VAL A 34 5.64 3.72 -9.42
CA VAL A 34 6.68 4.20 -8.50
C VAL A 34 6.63 5.73 -8.53
N ARG A 35 6.64 6.32 -7.34
CA ARG A 35 6.71 7.76 -7.10
C ARG A 35 7.88 8.02 -6.18
N ASP A 36 8.43 9.22 -6.28
CA ASP A 36 9.49 9.67 -5.39
C ASP A 36 9.02 10.88 -4.58
N SER A 37 9.45 10.96 -3.33
CA SER A 37 9.12 12.02 -2.39
C SER A 37 10.35 12.35 -1.55
N TYR A 38 10.65 13.63 -1.40
CA TYR A 38 11.70 14.07 -0.49
C TYR A 38 11.48 13.60 0.97
N MET A 39 10.23 13.43 1.39
CA MET A 39 9.90 13.01 2.76
C MET A 39 9.89 11.49 2.96
N TYR A 40 9.43 10.74 1.95
CA TYR A 40 9.15 9.31 2.06
C TYR A 40 10.11 8.43 1.25
N GLY A 41 11.00 9.04 0.46
CA GLY A 41 11.75 8.34 -0.57
C GLY A 41 10.84 7.81 -1.67
N SER A 42 11.27 6.73 -2.31
CA SER A 42 10.48 6.03 -3.31
C SER A 42 9.36 5.21 -2.68
N TYR A 43 8.16 5.29 -3.27
CA TYR A 43 6.97 4.59 -2.80
C TYR A 43 6.08 4.20 -3.99
N LEU A 44 5.25 3.17 -3.82
CA LEU A 44 4.23 2.80 -4.80
C LEU A 44 2.93 3.54 -4.51
N ASN A 45 2.24 3.91 -5.58
CA ASN A 45 0.94 4.54 -5.52
C ASN A 45 0.02 3.95 -6.60
N THR A 46 -1.25 3.75 -6.24
CA THR A 46 -2.33 3.55 -7.20
C THR A 46 -3.63 4.22 -6.75
N ARG A 47 -4.46 4.55 -7.72
CA ARG A 47 -5.83 5.07 -7.54
C ARG A 47 -6.78 4.17 -8.34
N PRO A 48 -7.23 3.06 -7.75
CA PRO A 48 -7.94 2.02 -8.51
C PRO A 48 -9.35 2.44 -8.93
N ALA A 49 -9.95 3.37 -8.20
CA ALA A 49 -11.26 3.95 -8.48
C ALA A 49 -11.34 5.38 -7.93
N ALA A 50 -12.39 6.11 -8.31
CA ALA A 50 -12.67 7.43 -7.75
C ALA A 50 -12.81 7.34 -6.22
N GLY A 51 -12.11 8.23 -5.50
CA GLY A 51 -12.09 8.25 -4.05
C GLY A 51 -11.30 7.11 -3.39
N VAL A 52 -10.55 6.27 -4.12
CA VAL A 52 -9.72 5.21 -3.53
C VAL A 52 -8.24 5.50 -3.77
N HIS A 53 -7.45 5.43 -2.71
CA HIS A 53 -6.02 5.66 -2.76
C HIS A 53 -5.28 4.57 -1.99
N VAL A 54 -4.30 3.96 -2.63
CA VAL A 54 -3.45 2.94 -2.01
C VAL A 54 -1.99 3.32 -2.23
N ARG A 55 -1.22 3.33 -1.14
CA ARG A 55 0.21 3.63 -1.15
C ARG A 55 0.98 2.51 -0.47
N VAL A 56 2.16 2.18 -0.97
CA VAL A 56 3.10 1.23 -0.34
C VAL A 56 4.46 1.90 -0.22
N HIS A 57 4.99 1.87 1.00
CA HIS A 57 6.14 2.61 1.45
C HIS A 57 7.18 1.62 1.96
N GLU A 58 8.40 1.64 1.40
CA GLU A 58 9.53 0.89 1.97
C GLU A 58 10.05 1.64 3.20
N TYR A 59 10.50 0.93 4.24
CA TYR A 59 11.23 1.51 5.37
C TYR A 59 12.64 0.91 5.52
N PRO A 60 13.59 1.64 6.18
CA PRO A 60 13.39 2.89 6.90
C PRO A 60 13.13 4.09 5.98
N GLN A 61 12.17 4.93 6.35
CA GLN A 61 11.98 6.25 5.74
C GLN A 61 12.63 7.32 6.60
N ALA A 62 12.92 8.48 6.00
CA ALA A 62 13.61 9.58 6.69
C ALA A 62 12.92 10.01 8.01
N PHE A 63 11.58 9.92 8.07
CA PHE A 63 10.80 10.36 9.23
C PHE A 63 9.79 9.33 9.76
N ILE A 64 9.51 8.25 9.03
CA ILE A 64 8.61 7.18 9.49
C ILE A 64 9.44 6.05 10.10
N LYS A 65 9.38 5.91 11.43
CA LYS A 65 9.84 4.70 12.11
C LYS A 65 8.80 3.61 11.90
N GLY A 66 9.10 2.68 11.00
CA GLY A 66 8.33 1.45 10.89
C GLY A 66 8.47 0.60 12.16
N PRO A 67 7.56 -0.36 12.40
CA PRO A 67 7.67 -1.31 13.51
C PRO A 67 8.87 -2.27 13.38
N ARG A 68 9.59 -2.23 12.24
CA ARG A 68 10.71 -3.12 11.89
C ARG A 68 11.81 -2.35 11.17
N GLU A 69 12.98 -2.98 11.04
CA GLU A 69 14.16 -2.40 10.38
C GLU A 69 14.12 -2.46 8.85
N LYS A 70 13.53 -3.51 8.25
CA LYS A 70 13.33 -3.66 6.79
C LYS A 70 11.98 -4.22 6.40
N GLY A 71 11.39 -3.73 5.29
CA GLY A 71 10.13 -4.16 4.66
C GLY A 71 9.20 -2.98 4.34
N PHE A 72 7.87 -3.17 4.42
CA PHE A 72 6.90 -2.25 3.82
C PHE A 72 5.68 -1.92 4.70
N LEU A 73 5.22 -0.67 4.57
CA LEU A 73 3.94 -0.17 5.06
C LEU A 73 3.01 0.11 3.91
N ALA A 74 1.76 -0.35 3.97
CA ALA A 74 0.72 0.02 3.04
C ALA A 74 -0.38 0.82 3.72
N LEU A 75 -0.82 1.90 3.08
CA LEU A 75 -1.92 2.75 3.54
C LEU A 75 -3.02 2.73 2.50
N LEU A 76 -4.25 2.43 2.93
CA LEU A 76 -5.42 2.27 2.08
C LEU A 76 -6.53 3.20 2.57
N GLN A 77 -6.98 4.07 1.69
CA GLN A 77 -7.93 5.14 2.01
C GLN A 77 -9.08 5.13 1.01
N ILE A 78 -10.29 5.26 1.55
CA ILE A 78 -11.52 5.43 0.78
C ILE A 78 -12.18 6.74 1.24
N GLU A 79 -12.39 7.66 0.30
CA GLU A 79 -13.11 8.92 0.50
C GLU A 79 -14.60 8.68 0.76
N ALA A 80 -15.23 9.57 1.53
CA ALA A 80 -16.61 9.43 2.01
C ALA A 80 -17.67 9.23 0.90
N ASP A 81 -17.43 9.77 -0.29
CA ASP A 81 -18.34 9.74 -1.44
C ASP A 81 -18.08 8.55 -2.39
N SER A 82 -17.06 7.73 -2.11
CA SER A 82 -16.77 6.56 -2.92
C SER A 82 -17.82 5.46 -2.73
N LEU A 83 -18.26 4.88 -3.85
CA LEU A 83 -19.14 3.71 -3.86
C LEU A 83 -18.40 2.41 -3.55
N VAL A 84 -17.07 2.44 -3.49
CA VAL A 84 -16.24 1.26 -3.22
C VAL A 84 -16.31 0.89 -1.74
N GLU A 85 -16.34 -0.42 -1.46
CA GLU A 85 -16.33 -0.95 -0.10
C GLU A 85 -14.93 -1.38 0.35
N LYS A 86 -14.64 -1.22 1.65
CA LYS A 86 -13.35 -1.64 2.25
C LYS A 86 -13.01 -3.08 1.87
N ILE A 87 -13.98 -3.98 1.94
CA ILE A 87 -13.80 -5.41 1.69
C ILE A 87 -13.32 -5.72 0.26
N GLU A 88 -13.73 -4.92 -0.72
CA GLU A 88 -13.33 -5.09 -2.12
C GLU A 88 -11.88 -4.70 -2.32
N VAL A 89 -11.48 -3.53 -1.80
CA VAL A 89 -10.10 -3.05 -1.84
C VAL A 89 -9.18 -3.99 -1.08
N ASP A 90 -9.62 -4.42 0.11
CA ASP A 90 -8.86 -5.29 0.99
C ASP A 90 -8.58 -6.66 0.36
N GLY A 91 -9.61 -7.28 -0.22
CA GLY A 91 -9.49 -8.56 -0.90
C GLY A 91 -8.50 -8.53 -2.06
N VAL A 92 -8.57 -7.48 -2.90
CA VAL A 92 -7.62 -7.31 -4.01
C VAL A 92 -6.21 -7.06 -3.51
N PHE A 93 -6.03 -6.18 -2.51
CA PHE A 93 -4.71 -5.85 -1.99
C PHE A 93 -4.05 -7.05 -1.30
N ARG A 94 -4.77 -7.81 -0.47
CA ARG A 94 -4.26 -9.05 0.12
C ARG A 94 -3.91 -10.10 -0.94
N GLY A 95 -4.71 -10.17 -2.01
CA GLY A 95 -4.39 -10.97 -3.20
C GLY A 95 -3.05 -10.57 -3.82
N LEU A 96 -2.78 -9.27 -3.99
CA LEU A 96 -1.49 -8.76 -4.47
C LEU A 96 -0.33 -9.09 -3.53
N LEU A 97 -0.50 -8.94 -2.22
CA LEU A 97 0.52 -9.29 -1.22
C LEU A 97 0.97 -10.75 -1.34
N SER A 98 0.04 -11.67 -1.60
CA SER A 98 0.39 -13.09 -1.84
C SER A 98 1.30 -13.31 -3.05
N ARG A 99 1.23 -12.45 -4.07
CA ARG A 99 2.01 -12.57 -5.32
C ARG A 99 3.46 -12.15 -5.16
N VAL A 100 3.73 -11.29 -4.18
CA VAL A 100 5.08 -10.86 -3.83
C VAL A 100 5.65 -11.68 -2.67
N MET A 101 4.95 -12.77 -2.26
CA MET A 101 5.33 -13.61 -1.14
C MET A 101 5.50 -12.81 0.16
N ALA A 102 4.64 -11.81 0.38
CA ALA A 102 4.69 -11.02 1.60
C ALA A 102 4.46 -11.89 2.84
N THR A 103 5.27 -11.68 3.88
CA THR A 103 5.18 -12.38 5.17
C THR A 103 4.88 -11.40 6.31
N ASP A 104 4.51 -11.97 7.47
CA ASP A 104 4.28 -11.21 8.70
C ASP A 104 3.27 -10.06 8.51
N ILE A 105 2.27 -10.29 7.64
CA ILE A 105 1.27 -9.29 7.27
C ILE A 105 0.39 -9.01 8.49
N THR A 106 0.46 -7.79 8.98
CA THR A 106 -0.28 -7.33 10.16
C THR A 106 -1.08 -6.08 9.81
N GLU A 107 -2.36 -6.04 10.15
CA GLU A 107 -3.15 -4.80 10.08
C GLU A 107 -2.75 -3.91 11.26
N ILE A 108 -2.44 -2.66 10.97
CA ILE A 108 -1.97 -1.67 11.95
C ILE A 108 -2.84 -0.42 11.90
N GLU A 109 -2.67 0.47 12.87
CA GLU A 109 -3.28 1.79 12.81
C GLU A 109 -2.77 2.57 11.59
N PRO A 110 -3.65 3.28 10.86
CA PRO A 110 -3.24 4.26 9.86
C PRO A 110 -2.26 5.27 10.44
N TYR A 111 -1.36 5.74 9.59
CA TYR A 111 -0.38 6.75 9.95
C TYR A 111 -0.60 8.01 9.09
N ASP A 112 -0.39 9.17 9.71
CA ASP A 112 -0.50 10.49 9.09
C ASP A 112 0.77 10.91 8.33
#